data_AF-A0A2X2SWW1-F1
#
_entry.id   AF-A0A2X2SWW1-F1
#
_cell.length_a   1.000
_cell.length_b   1.000
_cell.length_c   1.000
_cell.angle_alpha   90.00
_cell.angle_beta   90.00
_cell.angle_gamma   90.00
#
_symmetry.space_group_name_H-M   'P 1'
#
loop_
_entity.id
_entity.type
_entity.pdbx_description
1 polymer ?
#
loop_
_entity_poly.entity_id
_entity_poly.type
_entity_poly.pdbx_seq_one_letter_code
_entity_poly.pdbx_strand_id
1 'polypeptide(L)' 'MELQVGKSYRVKNDVFNFKAGEVWSLVREGYQVYYGEHNFVFVNAEKNCQFMVLRNTSDEDMEIGCHLDRYFEKIEEDL' A
#
# COMPACT_ATOMS: atom_id res chain seq x y z
N MET A 1 3.12 -2.72 -10.45
CA MET A 1 2.55 -3.84 -9.65
C MET A 1 1.18 -3.42 -9.14
N GLU A 2 0.27 -4.36 -8.87
CA GLU A 2 -0.98 -4.10 -8.15
C GLU A 2 -0.95 -4.71 -6.74
N LEU A 3 -1.44 -3.96 -5.76
CA LEU A 3 -1.64 -4.48 -4.41
C LEU A 3 -2.93 -5.32 -4.38
N GLN A 4 -2.93 -6.40 -3.61
CA GLN A 4 -4.01 -7.37 -3.56
C GLN A 4 -4.43 -7.61 -2.11
N VAL A 5 -5.73 -7.49 -1.84
CA VAL A 5 -6.28 -7.81 -0.53
C VAL A 5 -5.96 -9.25 -0.15
N GLY A 6 -5.54 -9.47 1.10
CA GLY A 6 -5.14 -10.76 1.63
C GLY A 6 -3.68 -11.14 1.32
N LYS A 7 -2.88 -10.22 0.76
CA LYS A 7 -1.44 -10.42 0.54
C LYS A 7 -0.61 -9.54 1.46
N SER A 8 0.58 -10.05 1.76
CA SER A 8 1.59 -9.38 2.60
C SER A 8 2.71 -8.83 1.73
N TYR A 9 3.21 -7.66 2.11
CA TYR A 9 4.21 -6.92 1.36
C TYR A 9 5.32 -6.45 2.29
N ARG A 10 6.57 -6.61 1.84
CA ARG A 10 7.73 -5.95 2.43
C ARG A 10 7.90 -4.58 1.80
N VAL A 11 8.12 -3.56 2.63
CA VAL A 11 8.42 -2.20 2.18
C VAL A 11 9.90 -2.14 1.77
N LYS A 12 10.18 -1.75 0.53
CA LYS A 12 11.54 -1.65 -0.02
C LYS A 12 12.17 -0.27 0.21
N ASN A 13 11.37 0.78 0.10
CA ASN A 13 11.76 2.17 0.29
C ASN A 13 10.70 2.88 1.12
N ASP A 14 11.12 3.83 1.95
CA ASP A 14 10.20 4.69 2.71
C ASP A 14 9.18 5.37 1.80
N VAL A 15 7.90 5.32 2.18
CA VAL A 15 6.81 5.97 1.46
C VAL A 15 5.67 6.26 2.43
N PHE A 16 5.12 7.48 2.40
CA PHE A 16 4.14 7.92 3.40
C PHE A 16 4.62 7.63 4.84
N ASN A 17 3.86 6.83 5.59
CA ASN A 17 4.16 6.40 6.96
C ASN A 17 4.80 5.00 7.02
N PHE A 18 5.07 4.37 5.88
CA PHE A 18 5.73 3.07 5.78
C PHE A 18 7.24 3.24 5.78
N LYS A 19 7.94 2.39 6.53
CA LYS A 19 9.41 2.37 6.62
C LYS A 19 10.00 1.15 5.95
N ALA A 20 11.12 1.34 5.26
CA ALA A 20 11.83 0.25 4.60
C ALA A 20 12.13 -0.90 5.58
N GLY A 21 11.87 -2.13 5.14
CA GLY A 21 12.00 -3.35 5.95
C GLY A 21 10.72 -3.76 6.69
N GLU A 22 9.75 -2.87 6.87
CA GLU A 22 8.47 -3.23 7.48
C GLU A 22 7.68 -4.21 6.62
N VAL A 23 6.82 -5.00 7.27
CA VAL A 23 5.92 -5.95 6.61
C VAL A 23 4.48 -5.62 6.96
N TRP A 24 3.66 -5.47 5.92
CA TRP A 24 2.28 -5.03 6.01
C TRP A 24 1.38 -5.90 5.13
N SER A 25 0.24 -6.33 5.67
CA SER A 25 -0.79 -7.08 4.94
C SER A 25 -1.93 -6.16 4.54
N LEU A 26 -2.27 -6.15 3.25
CA LEU A 26 -3.41 -5.38 2.76
C LEU A 26 -4.71 -6.11 3.13
N VAL A 27 -5.58 -5.48 3.92
CA VAL A 27 -6.85 -6.08 4.38
C VAL A 27 -8.08 -5.48 3.72
N ARG A 28 -7.95 -4.29 3.12
CA ARG A 28 -9.04 -3.61 2.42
C ARG A 28 -8.49 -2.61 1.43
N GLU A 29 -9.14 -2.50 0.29
CA GLU A 29 -8.95 -1.39 -0.65
C GLU A 29 -10.31 -0.86 -1.14
N GLY A 30 -10.32 0.34 -1.71
CA GLY A 30 -11.52 0.91 -2.31
C GLY A 30 -11.25 2.23 -3.03
N TYR A 31 -12.15 2.60 -3.96
CA TYR A 31 -12.09 3.86 -4.69
C TYR A 31 -13.25 4.77 -4.28
N GLN A 32 -12.93 5.98 -3.84
CA GLN A 32 -13.90 7.00 -3.45
C GLN A 32 -14.06 8.03 -4.57
N VAL A 33 -14.98 7.74 -5.49
CA VAL A 33 -15.19 8.49 -6.75
C VAL A 33 -15.30 10.00 -6.54
N TYR A 34 -16.02 10.44 -5.51
CA TYR A 34 -16.24 11.88 -5.26
C TYR A 34 -14.95 12.65 -4.99
N TYR A 35 -13.95 12.00 -4.36
CA TYR A 35 -12.66 12.62 -4.03
C TYR A 35 -11.55 12.20 -5.00
N GLY A 36 -11.80 11.24 -5.90
CA GLY A 36 -10.75 10.67 -6.75
C GLY A 36 -9.66 9.98 -5.95
N GLU A 37 -10.03 9.26 -4.89
CA GLU A 37 -9.10 8.66 -3.93
C GLU A 37 -9.10 7.13 -3.96
N HIS A 38 -7.93 6.54 -4.15
CA HIS A 38 -7.68 5.11 -3.93
C HIS A 38 -7.20 4.90 -2.50
N ASN A 39 -8.01 4.22 -1.69
CA ASN A 39 -7.77 3.99 -0.28
C ASN A 39 -7.32 2.56 -0.05
N PHE A 40 -6.28 2.37 0.77
CA PHE A 40 -5.75 1.07 1.17
C PHE A 40 -5.61 1.01 2.69
N VAL A 41 -5.97 -0.12 3.28
CA VAL A 41 -5.86 -0.38 4.73
C VAL A 41 -4.92 -1.55 4.95
N PHE A 42 -3.83 -1.30 5.65
CA PHE A 42 -2.83 -2.28 5.99
C PHE A 42 -2.83 -2.60 7.48
N VAL A 43 -2.50 -3.85 7.81
CA VAL A 43 -2.22 -4.28 9.18
C VAL A 43 -0.87 -4.97 9.26
N ASN A 44 -0.19 -4.87 10.40
CA ASN A 44 1.04 -5.62 10.66
C ASN A 44 0.80 -6.73 11.69
N ALA A 45 1.84 -7.51 12.01
CA ALA A 45 1.79 -8.59 12.99
C ALA A 45 1.41 -8.11 14.41
N GLU A 46 1.69 -6.84 14.74
CA GLU A 46 1.34 -6.21 16.02
C GLU A 46 -0.10 -5.67 16.05
N LYS A 47 -0.88 -5.87 14.98
CA LYS A 47 -2.24 -5.34 14.79
C LYS A 47 -2.30 -3.81 14.74
N ASN A 48 -1.19 -3.14 14.43
CA ASN A 48 -1.21 -1.74 14.06
C ASN A 48 -1.89 -1.59 12.70
N CYS A 49 -2.58 -0.48 12.50
CA CYS A 49 -3.24 -0.15 11.23
C CYS A 49 -2.53 1.04 10.57
N GLN A 50 -2.25 0.93 9.28
CA GLN A 50 -1.85 2.06 8.45
C GLN A 50 -2.78 2.24 7.25
N PHE A 51 -2.95 3.48 6.84
CA PHE A 51 -3.77 3.88 5.71
C PHE A 51 -2.88 4.52 4.65
N MET A 52 -3.07 4.11 3.39
CA MET A 52 -2.49 4.78 2.24
C MET A 52 -3.63 5.31 1.39
N VAL A 53 -3.54 6.59 1.01
CA VAL A 53 -4.53 7.25 0.15
C VAL A 53 -3.78 7.85 -1.02
N LEU A 54 -4.10 7.39 -2.22
CA LEU A 54 -3.56 7.96 -3.46
C LEU A 54 -4.63 8.81 -4.14
N ARG A 55 -4.33 10.09 -4.37
CA ARG A 55 -5.26 11.06 -4.95
C ARG A 55 -4.97 11.27 -6.43
N ASN A 56 -6.01 11.16 -7.26
CA ASN A 56 -5.93 11.48 -8.69
C ASN A 56 -5.56 12.93 -8.98
N THR A 57 -5.71 13.83 -8.00
CA THR A 57 -5.35 15.25 -8.11
C THR A 57 -3.91 15.55 -7.69
N SER A 58 -3.14 14.55 -7.25
CA SER A 58 -1.74 14.68 -6.82
C SER A 58 -0.84 13.93 -7.78
N ASP A 59 -0.01 14.66 -8.54
CA ASP A 59 0.96 14.06 -9.46
C ASP A 59 1.94 13.12 -8.72
N GLU A 60 2.29 13.47 -7.47
CA GLU A 60 3.15 12.64 -6.61
C GLU A 60 2.47 11.31 -6.24
N ASP A 61 1.20 11.36 -5.83
CA ASP A 61 0.45 10.15 -5.47
C ASP A 61 0.26 9.25 -6.71
N MET A 62 0.05 9.86 -7.88
CA MET A 62 -0.09 9.14 -9.15
C MET A 62 1.22 8.49 -9.59
N GLU A 63 2.36 9.16 -9.43
CA GLU A 63 3.69 8.57 -9.67
C GLU A 63 3.94 7.39 -8.73
N ILE A 64 3.62 7.54 -7.43
CA ILE A 64 3.73 6.44 -6.46
C ILE A 64 2.83 5.27 -6.86
N GLY A 65 1.57 5.55 -7.22
CA GLY A 65 0.59 4.54 -7.64
C GLY A 65 1.01 3.78 -8.90
N CYS A 66 1.57 4.47 -9.90
CA CYS A 66 2.09 3.86 -11.12
C CYS A 66 3.31 2.96 -10.87
N HIS A 67 4.04 3.23 -9.79
CA HIS A 67 5.31 2.58 -9.47
C HIS A 67 5.33 1.95 -8.08
N LEU A 68 4.21 1.33 -7.66
CA LEU A 68 4.11 0.63 -6.37
C LEU A 68 5.19 -0.44 -6.19
N ASP A 69 5.70 -1.02 -7.28
CA ASP A 69 6.83 -1.95 -7.26
C ASP A 69 8.15 -1.32 -6.83
N ARG A 70 8.31 0.01 -6.81
CA ARG A 70 9.49 0.65 -6.19
C ARG A 70 9.45 0.58 -4.66
N TYR A 71 8.26 0.49 -4.08
CA TYR A 71 8.03 0.62 -2.65
C TYR A 71 7.61 -0.68 -1.98
N PHE A 72 6.92 -1.57 -2.69
CA PHE A 72 6.40 -2.81 -2.13
C PHE A 72 6.92 -4.01 -2.91
N GLU A 73 7.22 -5.07 -2.18
CA GLU A 73 7.53 -6.40 -2.69
C GLU A 73 6.56 -7.39 -2.07
N LYS A 74 5.82 -8.14 -2.90
CA LYS A 74 4.93 -9.18 -2.41
C LYS A 74 5.73 -10.31 -1.77
N ILE A 75 5.37 -10.69 -0.56
CA ILE A 75 5.93 -11.86 0.11
C ILE A 75 5.09 -13.07 -0.29
N GLU A 76 5.72 -14.08 -0.85
CA GLU A 76 5.09 -15.39 -1.01
C GLU A 76 5.13 -16.09 0.34
N GLU A 77 3.97 -16.45 0.87
CA GLU A 77 3.91 -17.35 2.02
C GLU A 77 4.19 -18.75 1.46
N ASP A 78 5.34 -19.32 1.83
CA ASP A 78 5.63 -20.73 1.59
C ASP A 78 4.53 -21.55 2.29
N LEU A 79 3.69 -22.23 1.49
CA LEU A 79 2.61 -23.12 1.96
C LEU A 79 3.15 -24.36 2.68
#